data_AF-A0A6J1EXW0-F1
#
_entry.id   AF-A0A6J1EXW0-F1
#
_cell.length_a   1.000
_cell.length_b   1.000
_cell.length_c   1.000
_cell.angle_alpha   90.00
_cell.angle_beta   90.00
_cell.angle_gamma   90.00
#
_symmetry.space_group_name_H-M   'P 1'
#
loop_
_entity.id
_entity.type
_entity.pdbx_description
1 polymer ?
#
loop_
_entity_poly.entity_id
_entity_poly.type
_entity_poly.pdbx_seq_one_letter_code
_entity_poly.pdbx_strand_id
1 'polypeptide(L)'
;MSNRSERGKDNPYVQFSAASSSSAQPGKRDKMWDTLGRCGKMLEDYGKMAGEAVGNVWHHIKVSPSIADAAKARLVQGTKLLAEGGPEGVFQSTFGVLPGEKYLHSYACYLYAPSGPVNGTLYISTKRLAFCSESPVGNSPSPGLPQSAYYKVVIDLNRLATAHPSPNLLNPSEKDIHIFTKDGYEFWFVGFLSFSSALKSLNEALKHSHAQFG
;
A
#
# COMPACT_ATOMS: atom_id res chain seq x y z
N MET A 1 35.23 7.90 -23.24
CA MET A 1 33.82 8.32 -23.06
C MET A 1 32.98 7.05 -22.98
N SER A 2 32.80 6.50 -21.77
CA SER A 2 32.05 5.25 -21.59
C SER A 2 30.60 5.55 -21.20
N ASN A 3 29.69 5.09 -22.05
CA ASN A 3 28.24 5.14 -21.89
C ASN A 3 27.80 4.54 -20.54
N ARG A 4 27.26 5.38 -19.65
CA ARG A 4 26.58 4.98 -18.41
C ARG A 4 25.20 5.63 -18.32
N SER A 5 24.37 5.48 -19.35
CA SER A 5 23.01 6.03 -19.30
C SER A 5 22.02 5.21 -20.14
N GLU A 6 21.87 3.92 -19.86
CA GLU A 6 20.73 3.11 -20.34
C GLU A 6 20.40 1.96 -19.36
N ARG A 7 20.29 2.24 -18.05
CA ARG A 7 19.81 1.27 -17.03
C ARG A 7 18.54 1.73 -16.29
N GLY A 8 17.75 2.60 -16.91
CA GLY A 8 16.52 3.16 -16.34
C GLY A 8 15.29 2.90 -17.20
N LYS A 9 15.11 1.69 -17.74
CA LYS A 9 13.94 1.28 -18.52
C LYS A 9 13.05 0.40 -17.63
N ASP A 10 11.86 0.91 -17.31
CA ASP A 10 10.70 0.31 -16.61
C ASP A 10 10.96 -0.72 -15.50
N ASN A 11 10.64 -0.36 -14.25
CA ASN A 11 10.58 -1.33 -13.14
C ASN A 11 9.45 -2.34 -13.41
N PRO A 12 9.75 -3.64 -13.63
CA PRO A 12 8.78 -4.63 -14.12
C PRO A 12 7.69 -4.98 -13.09
N TYR A 13 7.89 -4.58 -11.84
CA TYR A 13 6.93 -4.79 -10.76
C TYR A 13 5.94 -3.64 -10.62
N VAL A 14 6.25 -2.47 -11.19
CA VAL A 14 5.40 -1.27 -11.08
C VAL A 14 4.38 -1.26 -12.20
N GLN A 15 3.11 -1.06 -11.85
CA GLN A 15 2.00 -1.00 -12.77
C GLN A 15 1.15 0.23 -12.48
N PHE A 16 0.50 0.75 -13.53
CA PHE A 16 -0.46 1.84 -13.41
C PHE A 16 -1.82 1.40 -13.96
N SER A 17 -2.89 1.64 -13.22
CA SER A 17 -4.25 1.43 -13.73
C SER A 17 -5.05 2.72 -13.70
N ALA A 18 -5.78 2.99 -14.77
CA ALA A 18 -6.67 4.13 -14.85
C ALA A 18 -7.65 4.14 -13.68
N ALA A 19 -7.93 5.33 -13.14
CA ALA A 19 -9.11 5.50 -12.33
C ALA A 19 -10.33 5.22 -13.23
N SER A 20 -11.10 4.19 -12.91
CA SER A 20 -12.37 3.94 -13.60
C SER A 20 -13.19 5.23 -13.52
N SER A 21 -13.56 5.82 -14.66
CA SER A 21 -14.53 6.91 -14.68
C SER A 21 -15.91 6.31 -14.36
N SER A 22 -16.19 6.03 -13.08
CA SER A 22 -17.57 5.88 -12.67
C SER A 22 -18.21 7.26 -12.81
N SER A 23 -19.11 7.39 -13.78
CA SER A 23 -19.95 8.56 -13.94
C SER A 23 -20.86 8.68 -12.72
N ALA A 24 -20.36 9.29 -11.64
CA ALA A 24 -21.19 9.68 -10.52
C ALA A 24 -22.10 10.82 -11.00
N GLN A 25 -23.40 10.54 -11.15
CA GLN A 25 -24.39 11.57 -11.40
C GLN A 25 -24.35 12.63 -10.27
N PRO A 26 -24.50 13.93 -10.58
CA PRO A 26 -24.46 14.99 -9.59
C PRO A 26 -25.77 15.00 -8.80
N GLY A 27 -25.79 14.32 -7.65
CA GLY A 27 -26.92 14.32 -6.72
C GLY A 27 -26.48 14.42 -5.27
N LYS A 28 -26.81 15.55 -4.63
CA LYS A 28 -26.67 15.86 -3.18
C LYS A 28 -25.24 16.02 -2.65
N ARG A 29 -24.66 17.20 -2.89
CA ARG A 29 -23.44 17.69 -2.25
C ARG A 29 -23.65 18.24 -0.82
N ASP A 30 -24.87 18.17 -0.28
CA ASP A 30 -25.22 18.95 0.93
C ASP A 30 -25.36 18.12 2.22
N LYS A 31 -24.99 16.83 2.22
CA LYS A 31 -25.01 15.98 3.43
C LYS A 31 -23.67 15.38 3.85
N MET A 32 -22.56 15.81 3.23
CA MET A 32 -21.21 15.31 3.55
C MET A 32 -20.44 16.19 4.56
N TRP A 33 -20.91 17.40 4.87
CA TRP A 33 -20.26 18.27 5.85
C TRP A 33 -20.51 17.85 7.30
N ASP A 34 -21.56 17.07 7.57
CA ASP A 34 -21.85 16.51 8.91
C ASP A 34 -20.88 15.40 9.35
N THR A 35 -19.97 14.96 8.47
CA THR A 35 -18.94 13.95 8.82
C THR A 35 -17.64 14.52 9.37
N LEU A 36 -17.48 15.84 9.50
CA LEU A 36 -16.35 16.46 10.21
C LEU A 36 -16.28 16.08 11.70
N GLY A 37 -17.37 15.55 12.28
CA GLY A 37 -17.38 14.97 13.63
C GLY A 37 -16.58 13.65 13.79
N ARG A 38 -16.13 13.01 12.69
CA ARG A 38 -15.35 11.76 12.76
C ARG A 38 -13.84 11.95 12.92
N CYS A 39 -13.29 13.13 12.59
CA CYS A 39 -11.90 13.46 12.94
C CYS A 39 -11.71 13.52 14.47
N GLY A 40 -12.73 14.00 15.20
CA GLY A 40 -12.76 13.97 16.66
C GLY A 40 -12.79 12.55 17.24
N LYS A 41 -13.54 11.63 16.63
CA LYS A 41 -13.63 10.23 17.08
C LYS A 41 -12.33 9.45 16.88
N MET A 42 -11.59 9.71 15.80
CA MET A 42 -10.26 9.12 15.59
C MET A 42 -9.28 9.54 16.70
N LEU A 43 -9.32 10.82 17.09
CA LEU A 43 -8.58 11.39 18.22
C LEU A 43 -9.01 10.83 19.58
N GLU A 44 -10.30 10.61 19.77
CA GLU A 44 -10.84 9.99 20.98
C GLU A 44 -10.48 8.50 21.07
N ASP A 45 -10.48 7.78 19.95
CA ASP A 45 -10.01 6.40 19.83
C ASP A 45 -8.48 6.32 20.04
N TYR A 46 -7.70 7.34 19.63
CA TYR A 46 -6.26 7.45 19.92
C TYR A 46 -5.96 7.57 21.42
N GLY A 47 -6.83 8.25 22.18
CA GLY A 47 -6.71 8.32 23.64
C GLY A 47 -6.96 6.98 24.34
N LYS A 48 -7.61 6.03 23.67
CA LYS A 48 -7.98 4.70 24.21
C LYS A 48 -7.08 3.56 23.71
N MET A 49 -6.17 3.82 22.76
CA MET A 49 -5.22 2.83 22.22
C MET A 49 -4.00 2.67 23.13
N ALA A 50 -3.51 1.43 23.29
CA ALA A 50 -2.35 1.14 24.12
C ALA A 50 -1.03 1.15 23.31
N GLY A 51 0.00 1.77 23.86
CA GLY A 51 1.42 1.62 23.50
C GLY A 51 1.75 1.59 22.00
N GLU A 52 1.93 0.38 21.46
CA GLU A 52 2.40 0.15 20.09
C GLU A 52 1.43 0.67 19.02
N ALA A 53 0.13 0.55 19.26
CA ALA A 53 -0.90 1.02 18.33
C ALA A 53 -0.88 2.55 18.18
N VAL A 54 -0.72 3.29 19.28
CA VAL A 54 -0.60 4.75 19.27
C VAL A 54 0.64 5.19 18.49
N GLY A 55 1.78 4.53 18.74
CA GLY A 55 3.02 4.81 18.02
C GLY A 55 2.91 4.60 16.52
N ASN A 56 2.31 3.48 16.08
CA ASN A 56 2.13 3.17 14.67
C ASN A 56 1.22 4.19 13.97
N VAL A 57 0.10 4.57 14.60
CA VAL A 57 -0.81 5.55 14.00
C VAL A 57 -0.16 6.94 13.94
N TRP A 58 0.53 7.35 15.00
CA TRP A 58 1.26 8.63 14.99
C TRP A 58 2.28 8.70 13.86
N HIS A 59 3.02 7.62 13.64
CA HIS A 59 3.96 7.54 12.54
C HIS A 59 3.25 7.58 11.18
N HIS A 60 2.13 6.87 11.01
CA HIS A 60 1.31 6.92 9.79
C HIS A 60 0.83 8.34 9.44
N ILE A 61 0.49 9.15 10.46
CA ILE A 61 0.11 10.55 10.28
C ILE A 61 1.31 11.38 9.83
N LYS A 62 2.48 11.19 10.43
CA LYS A 62 3.71 11.94 10.10
C LYS A 62 4.21 11.70 8.68
N VAL A 63 4.04 10.48 8.16
CA VAL A 63 4.45 10.14 6.80
C VAL A 63 3.50 10.75 5.76
N SER A 64 2.27 11.07 6.14
CA SER A 64 1.27 11.57 5.20
C SER A 64 1.66 12.96 4.65
N PRO A 65 1.71 13.14 3.31
CA PRO A 65 1.88 14.47 2.72
C PRO A 65 0.64 15.36 2.93
N SER A 66 -0.53 14.77 3.21
CA SER A 66 -1.79 15.47 3.48
C SER A 66 -2.73 14.59 4.31
N ILE A 67 -2.99 15.00 5.57
CA ILE A 67 -3.85 14.25 6.49
C ILE A 67 -5.30 14.17 5.97
N ALA A 68 -5.82 15.26 5.40
CA ALA A 68 -7.18 15.31 4.88
C ALA A 68 -7.37 14.37 3.69
N ASP A 69 -6.40 14.34 2.76
CA ASP A 69 -6.46 13.44 1.62
C ASP A 69 -6.29 11.97 2.04
N ALA A 70 -5.40 11.69 3.00
CA ALA A 70 -5.25 10.36 3.57
C ALA A 70 -6.54 9.88 4.27
N ALA A 71 -7.20 10.74 5.04
CA ALA A 71 -8.47 10.42 5.68
C ALA A 71 -9.58 10.15 4.64
N LYS A 72 -9.66 10.97 3.59
CA LYS A 72 -10.61 10.74 2.47
C LYS A 72 -10.32 9.43 1.76
N ALA A 73 -9.06 9.15 1.44
CA ALA A 73 -8.65 7.92 0.77
C ALA A 73 -9.01 6.68 1.59
N ARG A 74 -8.80 6.73 2.92
CA ARG A 74 -9.20 5.67 3.85
C ARG A 74 -10.71 5.48 3.94
N LEU A 75 -11.49 6.56 3.90
CA LEU A 75 -12.95 6.46 3.85
C LEU A 75 -13.42 5.75 2.58
N VAL A 76 -12.88 6.15 1.43
CA VAL A 76 -13.17 5.52 0.13
C VAL A 76 -12.78 4.04 0.17
N GLN A 77 -11.61 3.70 0.70
CA GLN A 77 -11.17 2.32 0.86
C GLN A 77 -12.10 1.52 1.79
N GLY A 78 -12.59 2.12 2.88
CA GLY A 78 -13.59 1.52 3.76
C GLY A 78 -14.89 1.20 3.04
N THR A 79 -15.36 2.10 2.16
CA THR A 79 -16.54 1.83 1.31
C THR A 79 -16.27 0.70 0.32
N LYS A 80 -15.07 0.64 -0.27
CA LYS A 80 -14.67 -0.43 -1.19
C LYS A 80 -14.66 -1.80 -0.51
N LEU A 81 -14.15 -1.88 0.73
CA LEU A 81 -14.19 -3.11 1.52
C LEU A 81 -15.62 -3.62 1.74
N LEU A 82 -16.58 -2.72 1.98
CA LEU A 82 -17.98 -3.10 2.13
C LEU A 82 -18.60 -3.56 0.81
N ALA A 83 -18.34 -2.82 -0.28
CA ALA A 83 -18.90 -3.12 -1.60
C ALA A 83 -18.39 -4.44 -2.18
N GLU A 84 -17.10 -4.75 -1.97
CA GLU A 84 -16.44 -5.95 -2.51
C GLU A 84 -16.49 -7.15 -1.55
N GLY A 85 -17.21 -7.06 -0.43
CA GLY A 85 -17.35 -8.18 0.52
C GLY A 85 -16.10 -8.48 1.36
N GLY A 86 -15.21 -7.51 1.53
CA GLY A 86 -14.04 -7.58 2.42
C GLY A 86 -12.69 -7.44 1.71
N PRO A 87 -11.58 -7.59 2.45
CA PRO A 87 -10.22 -7.40 1.92
C PRO A 87 -9.88 -8.32 0.75
N GLU A 88 -10.36 -9.56 0.78
CA GLU A 88 -10.14 -10.53 -0.30
C GLU A 88 -10.83 -10.09 -1.60
N GLY A 89 -12.09 -9.67 -1.55
CA GLY A 89 -12.78 -9.18 -2.74
C GLY A 89 -12.16 -7.92 -3.31
N VAL A 90 -11.67 -7.00 -2.44
CA VAL A 90 -10.88 -5.84 -2.89
C VAL A 90 -9.59 -6.28 -3.58
N PHE A 91 -8.88 -7.26 -3.03
CA PHE A 91 -7.67 -7.81 -3.64
C PHE A 91 -7.96 -8.41 -5.02
N GLN A 92 -8.95 -9.29 -5.11
CA GLN A 92 -9.32 -9.99 -6.35
C GLN A 92 -9.82 -9.01 -7.43
N SER A 93 -10.65 -8.02 -7.07
CA SER A 93 -11.09 -6.99 -8.02
C SER A 93 -9.94 -6.09 -8.51
N THR A 94 -8.91 -5.89 -7.68
CA THR A 94 -7.79 -4.98 -8.00
C THR A 94 -6.69 -5.65 -8.81
N PHE A 95 -6.42 -6.94 -8.58
CA PHE A 95 -5.28 -7.67 -9.14
C PHE A 95 -5.65 -8.94 -9.92
N GLY A 96 -6.95 -9.25 -10.04
CA GLY A 96 -7.43 -10.52 -10.57
C GLY A 96 -7.12 -11.70 -9.65
N VAL A 97 -7.43 -12.91 -10.12
CA VAL A 97 -7.20 -14.16 -9.38
C VAL A 97 -6.26 -15.05 -10.18
N LEU A 98 -5.16 -15.50 -9.56
CA LEU A 98 -4.28 -16.50 -10.16
C LEU A 98 -4.74 -17.93 -9.78
N PRO A 99 -4.50 -18.95 -10.64
CA PRO A 99 -4.85 -20.33 -10.32
C PRO A 99 -4.22 -20.81 -8.99
N GLY A 100 -5.06 -21.28 -8.07
CA GLY A 100 -4.64 -21.76 -6.75
C GLY A 100 -4.12 -20.68 -5.80
N GLU A 101 -4.27 -19.40 -6.14
CA GLU A 101 -3.95 -18.29 -5.27
C GLU A 101 -4.99 -18.15 -4.15
N LYS A 102 -4.51 -17.96 -2.92
CA LYS A 102 -5.34 -17.66 -1.76
C LYS A 102 -4.89 -16.34 -1.16
N TYR A 103 -5.83 -15.45 -0.90
CA TYR A 103 -5.57 -14.26 -0.11
C TYR A 103 -5.18 -14.64 1.34
N LEU A 104 -4.23 -13.91 1.93
CA LEU A 104 -3.79 -14.13 3.31
C LEU A 104 -4.07 -12.91 4.18
N HIS A 105 -3.43 -11.77 3.88
CA HIS A 105 -3.47 -10.58 4.73
C HIS A 105 -3.38 -9.29 3.93
N SER A 106 -3.80 -8.18 4.57
CA SER A 106 -3.65 -6.84 4.02
C SER A 106 -3.31 -5.83 5.12
N TYR A 107 -2.44 -4.87 4.82
CA TYR A 107 -1.98 -3.87 5.77
C TYR A 107 -1.96 -2.48 5.15
N ALA A 108 -2.49 -1.52 5.90
CA ALA A 108 -2.40 -0.09 5.62
C ALA A 108 -0.95 0.39 5.80
N CYS A 109 -0.36 0.98 4.77
CA CYS A 109 1.01 1.48 4.79
C CYS A 109 1.23 2.54 3.69
N TYR A 110 2.44 3.08 3.63
CA TYR A 110 2.94 3.86 2.51
C TYR A 110 4.02 3.07 1.77
N LEU A 111 4.11 3.27 0.45
CA LEU A 111 5.25 2.85 -0.35
C LEU A 111 6.08 4.10 -0.69
N TYR A 112 7.38 4.08 -0.42
CA TYR A 112 8.27 5.15 -0.86
C TYR A 112 8.53 5.01 -2.37
N ALA A 113 7.98 5.94 -3.15
CA ALA A 113 8.19 6.02 -4.59
C ALA A 113 9.13 7.21 -4.92
N PRO A 114 9.64 7.33 -6.15
CA PRO A 114 10.46 8.48 -6.55
C PRO A 114 9.77 9.84 -6.36
N SER A 115 8.43 9.87 -6.41
CA SER A 115 7.61 11.06 -6.16
C SER A 115 7.31 11.30 -4.66
N GLY A 116 7.85 10.48 -3.77
CA GLY A 116 7.59 10.49 -2.33
C GLY A 116 6.67 9.35 -1.86
N PRO A 117 6.27 9.36 -0.58
CA PRO A 117 5.42 8.33 0.02
C PRO A 117 4.03 8.29 -0.60
N VAL A 118 3.62 7.12 -1.08
CA VAL A 118 2.29 6.85 -1.65
C VAL A 118 1.47 6.05 -0.66
N ASN A 119 0.36 6.62 -0.15
CA ASN A 119 -0.55 5.89 0.74
C ASN A 119 -1.24 4.75 -0.01
N GLY A 120 -1.27 3.57 0.58
CA GLY A 120 -1.83 2.39 -0.04
C GLY A 120 -2.17 1.26 0.94
N THR A 121 -2.45 0.12 0.35
CA THR A 121 -2.62 -1.14 1.05
C THR A 121 -1.67 -2.17 0.45
N LEU A 122 -0.87 -2.80 1.30
CA LEU A 122 -0.07 -3.98 0.98
C LEU A 122 -0.91 -5.23 1.20
N TYR A 123 -1.00 -6.08 0.18
CA TYR A 123 -1.69 -7.36 0.16
C TYR A 123 -0.68 -8.49 0.06
N ILE A 124 -0.95 -9.58 0.78
CA ILE A 124 -0.15 -10.80 0.77
C ILE A 124 -1.09 -11.94 0.38
N SER A 125 -0.71 -12.68 -0.65
CA SER A 125 -1.37 -13.94 -1.04
C SER A 125 -0.37 -15.10 -0.96
N THR A 126 -0.82 -16.32 -1.20
CA THR A 126 0.06 -17.49 -1.32
C THR A 126 0.96 -17.47 -2.56
N LYS A 127 0.79 -16.51 -3.48
CA LYS A 127 1.51 -16.44 -4.75
C LYS A 127 2.28 -15.14 -4.95
N ARG A 128 1.78 -14.02 -4.44
CA ARG A 128 2.37 -12.70 -4.67
C ARG A 128 2.17 -11.76 -3.50
N LEU A 129 3.07 -10.80 -3.43
CA LEU A 129 2.94 -9.57 -2.70
C LEU A 129 2.44 -8.50 -3.67
N ALA A 130 1.40 -7.77 -3.28
CA ALA A 130 0.83 -6.74 -4.13
C ALA A 130 0.53 -5.47 -3.34
N PHE A 131 0.78 -4.30 -3.92
CA PHE A 131 0.44 -3.01 -3.33
C PHE A 131 -0.40 -2.22 -4.31
N CYS A 132 -1.38 -1.48 -3.79
CA CYS A 132 -2.16 -0.50 -4.55
C CYS A 132 -2.30 0.78 -3.74
N SER A 133 -2.10 1.93 -4.39
CA SER A 133 -2.42 3.22 -3.80
C SER A 133 -3.92 3.35 -3.51
N GLU A 134 -4.28 4.10 -2.47
CA GLU A 134 -5.70 4.33 -2.13
C GLU A 134 -6.33 5.45 -2.96
N SER A 135 -5.50 6.33 -3.51
CA SER A 135 -5.89 7.39 -4.43
C SER A 135 -5.05 7.34 -5.71
N PRO A 136 -5.58 7.83 -6.83
CA PRO A 136 -4.79 8.05 -8.04
C PRO A 136 -3.66 9.04 -7.77
N VAL A 137 -2.46 8.74 -8.27
CA VAL A 137 -1.29 9.60 -8.14
C VAL A 137 -1.13 10.41 -9.42
N GLY A 138 -0.89 11.72 -9.28
CA GLY A 138 -0.64 12.62 -10.41
C GLY A 138 0.79 12.43 -10.94
N ASN A 139 0.97 12.53 -12.26
CA ASN A 139 2.21 12.30 -13.02
C ASN A 139 2.47 10.84 -13.36
N SER A 140 1.62 10.25 -14.22
CA SER A 140 2.00 9.04 -14.94
C SER A 140 3.20 9.36 -15.87
N PRO A 141 4.32 8.63 -15.79
CA PRO A 141 5.55 8.96 -16.51
C PRO A 141 5.49 8.65 -18.02
N SER A 142 4.41 8.05 -18.51
CA SER A 142 4.30 7.53 -19.87
C SER A 142 3.18 8.20 -20.67
N PRO A 143 3.45 8.68 -21.89
CA PRO A 143 2.44 9.27 -22.76
C PRO A 143 1.34 8.25 -23.10
N GLY A 144 0.08 8.60 -22.83
CA GLY A 144 -1.09 7.75 -23.10
C GLY A 144 -1.74 7.14 -21.86
N LEU A 145 -1.14 7.28 -20.67
CA LEU A 145 -1.82 6.99 -19.40
C LEU A 145 -2.65 8.20 -18.93
N PRO A 146 -3.73 7.98 -18.16
CA PRO A 146 -4.53 9.08 -17.62
C PRO A 146 -3.68 10.03 -16.76
N GLN A 147 -4.09 11.29 -16.67
CA GLN A 147 -3.41 12.33 -15.90
C GLN A 147 -3.23 11.98 -14.41
N SER A 148 -4.07 11.05 -13.91
CA SER A 148 -3.88 10.38 -12.63
C SER A 148 -4.21 8.88 -12.74
N ALA A 149 -3.36 8.04 -12.16
CA ALA A 149 -3.53 6.59 -12.19
C ALA A 149 -3.21 5.99 -10.81
N TYR A 150 -3.81 4.85 -10.49
CA TYR A 150 -3.45 4.09 -9.29
C TYR A 150 -2.07 3.47 -9.46
N TYR A 151 -1.19 3.71 -8.48
CA TYR A 151 0.15 3.14 -8.44
C TYR A 151 0.08 1.76 -7.82
N LYS A 152 0.55 0.75 -8.56
CA LYS A 152 0.55 -0.64 -8.12
C LYS A 152 1.97 -1.21 -8.15
N VAL A 153 2.24 -2.11 -7.21
CA VAL A 153 3.43 -2.97 -7.25
C VAL A 153 2.95 -4.42 -7.13
N VAL A 154 3.43 -5.32 -7.98
CA VAL A 154 3.09 -6.75 -7.93
C VAL A 154 4.36 -7.56 -8.04
N ILE A 155 4.67 -8.36 -7.02
CA ILE A 155 5.88 -9.17 -6.92
C ILE A 155 5.49 -10.60 -6.58
N ASP A 156 5.81 -11.54 -7.46
CA ASP A 156 5.62 -12.96 -7.17
C ASP A 156 6.53 -13.40 -6.01
N LEU A 157 6.00 -14.22 -5.10
CA LEU A 157 6.75 -14.65 -3.90
C LEU A 157 7.97 -15.49 -4.24
N ASN A 158 8.04 -16.08 -5.44
CA ASN A 158 9.23 -16.81 -5.90
C ASN A 158 10.36 -15.87 -6.36
N ARG A 159 10.05 -14.60 -6.69
CA ARG A 159 11.00 -13.53 -7.03
C ARG A 159 11.39 -12.69 -5.82
N LEU A 160 10.67 -12.81 -4.72
CA LEU A 160 11.02 -12.18 -3.46
C LEU A 160 12.26 -12.86 -2.86
N ALA A 161 13.25 -12.06 -2.44
CA ALA A 161 14.46 -12.56 -1.80
C ALA A 161 14.31 -12.51 -0.28
N THR A 162 14.08 -11.32 0.27
CA THR A 162 13.94 -11.08 1.70
C THR A 162 13.01 -9.91 2.00
N ALA A 163 12.46 -9.90 3.22
CA ALA A 163 11.79 -8.75 3.81
C ALA A 163 12.41 -8.49 5.18
N HIS A 164 13.12 -7.37 5.32
CA HIS A 164 13.80 -7.01 6.55
C HIS A 164 13.12 -5.83 7.22
N PRO A 165 12.94 -5.85 8.56
CA PRO A 165 12.69 -4.62 9.27
C PRO A 165 13.93 -3.73 9.08
N SER A 166 13.71 -2.48 8.67
CA SER A 166 14.78 -1.49 8.62
C SER A 166 14.65 -0.58 9.82
N PRO A 167 15.47 -0.75 10.88
CA PRO A 167 15.52 0.22 11.94
C PRO A 167 16.19 1.50 11.41
N ASN A 168 15.47 2.63 11.40
CA ASN A 168 16.14 3.90 11.21
C ASN A 168 16.95 4.24 12.48
N LEU A 169 18.27 4.34 12.34
CA LEU A 169 19.19 4.67 13.43
C LEU A 169 18.93 6.05 14.05
N LEU A 170 18.35 6.98 13.28
CA LEU A 170 17.99 8.33 13.71
C LEU A 170 16.57 8.38 14.29
N ASN A 171 15.71 7.44 13.93
CA ASN A 171 14.35 7.36 14.41
C ASN A 171 13.96 5.90 14.73
N PRO A 172 14.19 5.43 15.96
CA PRO A 172 13.85 4.07 16.38
C PRO A 172 12.34 3.75 16.33
N SER A 173 11.50 4.77 16.17
CA SER A 173 10.04 4.60 15.99
C SER A 173 9.64 4.38 14.53
N GLU A 174 10.58 4.55 13.58
CA GLU A 174 10.35 4.25 12.17
C GLU A 174 10.28 2.73 11.98
N LYS A 175 9.12 2.29 11.52
CA LYS A 175 8.71 0.91 11.45
C LYS A 175 8.55 0.57 9.98
N ASP A 176 9.69 0.40 9.36
CA ASP A 176 9.81 0.23 7.92
C ASP A 176 10.15 -1.22 7.57
N ILE A 177 9.58 -1.68 6.48
CA ILE A 177 9.86 -2.99 5.91
C ILE A 177 10.50 -2.78 4.55
N HIS A 178 11.76 -3.16 4.44
CA HIS A 178 12.49 -3.15 3.19
C HIS A 178 12.38 -4.51 2.52
N ILE A 179 11.87 -4.51 1.29
CA ILE A 179 11.66 -5.69 0.47
C ILE A 179 12.67 -5.70 -0.68
N PHE A 180 13.37 -6.83 -0.81
CA PHE A 180 14.32 -7.08 -1.88
C PHE A 180 13.82 -8.21 -2.78
N THR A 181 14.00 -8.02 -4.09
CA THR A 181 13.74 -9.04 -5.10
C THR A 181 15.05 -9.71 -5.53
N LYS A 182 14.98 -10.96 -6.00
CA LYS A 182 16.14 -11.75 -6.41
C LYS A 182 16.91 -11.14 -7.59
N ASP A 183 16.24 -10.33 -8.40
CA ASP A 183 16.80 -9.59 -9.53
C ASP A 183 17.23 -8.15 -9.19
N GLY A 184 17.28 -7.80 -7.90
CA GLY A 184 17.95 -6.59 -7.40
C GLY A 184 17.08 -5.33 -7.32
N TYR A 185 15.76 -5.44 -7.43
CA TYR A 185 14.84 -4.32 -7.14
C TYR A 185 14.49 -4.25 -5.66
N GLU A 186 14.33 -3.01 -5.20
CA GLU A 186 14.14 -2.63 -3.80
C GLU A 186 12.82 -1.86 -3.62
N PHE A 187 12.07 -2.17 -2.56
CA PHE A 187 10.82 -1.50 -2.21
C PHE A 187 10.75 -1.19 -0.73
N TRP A 188 10.51 0.08 -0.41
CA TRP A 188 10.47 0.58 0.97
C TRP A 188 9.03 0.84 1.39
N PHE A 189 8.52 0.00 2.28
CA PHE A 189 7.21 0.19 2.88
C PHE A 189 7.36 0.78 4.28
N VAL A 190 6.61 1.84 4.55
CA VAL A 190 6.75 2.63 5.78
C VAL A 190 5.37 2.94 6.37
N GLY A 191 5.30 3.45 7.60
CA GLY A 191 4.03 3.94 8.16
C GLY A 191 2.94 2.86 8.32
N PHE A 192 3.32 1.61 8.62
CA PHE A 192 2.37 0.52 8.83
C PHE A 192 1.52 0.77 10.08
N LEU A 193 0.19 0.70 9.95
CA LEU A 193 -0.71 0.72 11.11
C LEU A 193 -0.53 -0.52 12.01
N SER A 194 -0.18 -1.67 11.41
CA SER A 194 0.03 -2.95 12.11
C SER A 194 1.38 -3.58 11.74
N PHE A 195 2.47 -2.85 11.97
CA PHE A 195 3.83 -3.24 11.57
C PHE A 195 4.22 -4.67 11.99
N SER A 196 4.10 -4.99 13.27
CA SER A 196 4.54 -6.29 13.80
C SER A 196 3.79 -7.45 13.15
N SER A 197 2.49 -7.29 12.91
CA SER A 197 1.68 -8.26 12.17
C SER A 197 2.09 -8.33 10.70
N ALA A 198 2.32 -7.20 10.04
CA ALA A 198 2.74 -7.15 8.64
C ALA A 198 4.08 -7.87 8.44
N LEU A 199 5.07 -7.59 9.27
CA LEU A 199 6.38 -8.22 9.20
C LEU A 199 6.30 -9.73 9.47
N LYS A 200 5.50 -10.16 10.45
CA LYS A 200 5.28 -11.58 10.73
C LYS A 200 4.68 -12.29 9.51
N SER A 201 3.57 -11.77 8.99
CA SER A 201 2.87 -12.37 7.84
C SER A 201 3.71 -12.39 6.57
N LEU A 202 4.54 -11.37 6.32
CA LEU A 202 5.49 -11.37 5.21
C LEU A 202 6.54 -12.49 5.35
N ASN A 203 7.11 -12.64 6.54
CA ASN A 203 8.10 -13.68 6.80
C ASN A 203 7.50 -15.09 6.69
N GLU A 204 6.26 -15.28 7.14
CA GLU A 204 5.55 -16.55 7.00
C GLU A 204 5.29 -16.90 5.52
N ALA A 205 4.81 -15.93 4.73
CA ALA A 205 4.60 -16.11 3.29
C ALA A 205 5.91 -16.43 2.55
N LEU A 206 7.00 -15.75 2.89
CA LEU A 206 8.33 -16.00 2.33
C LEU A 206 8.85 -17.41 2.65
N LYS A 207 8.77 -17.82 3.92
CA LYS A 207 9.18 -19.17 4.34
C LYS A 207 8.39 -20.26 3.60
N HIS A 208 7.08 -20.07 3.46
CA HIS A 208 6.23 -21.01 2.75
C HIS A 208 6.56 -21.09 1.26
N SER A 209 6.82 -19.95 0.61
CA SER A 209 7.26 -19.89 -0.79
C SER A 209 8.60 -20.60 -0.99
N HIS A 210 9.59 -20.33 -0.14
CA HIS A 210 10.91 -20.98 -0.23
C HIS A 210 10.84 -22.49 -0.01
N ALA A 211 9.93 -22.99 0.83
CA ALA A 211 9.72 -24.43 0.98
C ALA A 211 9.06 -25.10 -0.25
N GLN A 212 8.37 -24.33 -1.10
CA GLN A 212 7.73 -24.84 -2.32
C GLN A 212 8.61 -24.77 -3.56
N PHE A 213 9.62 -23.89 -3.57
CA PHE A 213 10.44 -23.57 -4.76
C PHE A 213 11.97 -23.66 -4.53
N GLY A 214 12.41 -24.02 -3.33
CA GLY A 214 13.81 -24.29 -3.00
C GLY A 214 14.13 -25.76 -3.13
#